data_AF-J7IYD8-F1
#
_entry.id   AF-J7IYD8-F1
#
_cell.length_a   1.000
_cell.length_b   1.000
_cell.length_c   1.000
_cell.angle_alpha   90.00
_cell.angle_beta   90.00
_cell.angle_gamma   90.00
#
_symmetry.space_group_name_H-M   'P 1'
#
loop_
_entity.id
_entity.type
_entity.pdbx_description
1 polymer ?
#
loop_
_entity_poly.entity_id
_entity_poly.type
_entity_poly.pdbx_seq_one_letter_code
_entity_poly.pdbx_strand_id
1 'polypeptide(L)' 'MVKTEKRDKQLPKIYSKQQILKSKQYFRKDLLEALLEEGQKYSHDQVKKILEDFLKREAK' A
#
# COMPACT_ATOMS: atom_id res chain seq x y z
N MET A 1 -15.38 -22.62 24.86
CA MET A 1 -15.64 -21.58 23.84
C MET A 1 -14.66 -21.82 22.70
N VAL A 2 -15.20 -22.16 21.53
CA VAL A 2 -14.47 -22.80 20.44
C VAL A 2 -13.51 -21.81 19.77
N LYS A 3 -12.31 -22.31 19.49
CA LYS A 3 -11.19 -21.67 18.81
C LYS A 3 -11.65 -20.80 17.63
N THR A 4 -11.37 -19.51 17.71
CA THR A 4 -11.52 -18.59 16.57
C THR A 4 -10.44 -18.91 15.55
N GLU A 5 -10.75 -19.83 14.63
CA GLU A 5 -10.02 -19.99 13.37
C GLU A 5 -10.08 -18.65 12.63
N LYS A 6 -9.02 -17.85 12.78
CA LYS A 6 -8.69 -16.78 11.84
C LYS A 6 -8.35 -17.45 10.52
N ARG A 7 -9.39 -17.82 9.78
CA ARG A 7 -9.28 -18.04 8.35
C ARG A 7 -9.00 -16.65 7.79
N ASP A 8 -7.72 -16.28 7.75
CA ASP A 8 -7.18 -15.22 6.90
C ASP A 8 -7.52 -15.64 5.46
N LYS A 9 -8.80 -15.49 5.09
CA LYS A 9 -9.17 -15.18 3.73
C LYS A 9 -8.36 -13.93 3.46
N GLN A 10 -7.30 -14.10 2.68
CA GLN A 10 -6.45 -13.05 2.14
C GLN A 10 -7.31 -12.19 1.21
N LEU A 11 -8.30 -11.49 1.79
CA LEU A 11 -8.90 -10.34 1.17
C LEU A 11 -7.72 -9.39 0.96
N PRO A 12 -7.50 -8.89 -0.26
CA PRO A 12 -6.45 -7.92 -0.51
C PRO A 12 -6.69 -6.79 0.49
N LYS A 13 -5.82 -6.69 1.49
CA LYS A 13 -5.96 -5.67 2.53
C LYS A 13 -5.73 -4.36 1.80
N ILE A 14 -6.82 -3.63 1.58
CA ILE A 14 -6.82 -2.31 0.95
C ILE A 14 -6.63 -1.31 2.08
N TYR A 15 -5.62 -0.47 1.94
CA TYR A 15 -5.23 0.51 2.92
C TYR A 15 -5.47 1.89 2.34
N SER A 16 -6.00 2.79 3.13
CA SER A 16 -6.08 4.19 2.74
C SER A 16 -4.67 4.79 2.66
N LYS A 17 -4.49 5.85 1.86
CA LYS A 17 -3.25 6.65 1.80
C LYS A 17 -2.61 6.87 3.17
N GLN A 18 -3.39 7.34 4.15
CA GLN A 18 -2.89 7.57 5.51
C GLN A 18 -2.39 6.30 6.22
N GLN A 19 -3.01 5.13 5.99
CA GLN A 19 -2.55 3.88 6.58
C GLN A 19 -1.23 3.42 5.95
N ILE A 20 -1.08 3.62 4.64
CA ILE A 20 0.16 3.31 3.93
C ILE A 20 1.29 4.24 4.37
N LEU A 21 1.02 5.54 4.50
CA LEU A 21 1.96 6.54 5.01
C LEU A 21 2.35 6.29 6.48
N LYS A 22 1.45 5.74 7.30
CA LYS A 22 1.74 5.32 8.68
C LYS A 22 2.53 4.01 8.75
N SER A 23 2.53 3.21 7.69
CA SER A 23 3.27 1.94 7.67
C SER A 23 4.77 2.18 7.61
N LYS A 24 5.53 1.41 8.39
CA LYS A 24 7.01 1.41 8.34
C LYS A 24 7.55 0.69 7.10
N GLN A 25 6.68 0.05 6.32
CA GLN A 25 7.06 -0.73 5.14
C GLN A 25 7.60 0.14 3.99
N TYR A 26 7.26 1.44 3.98
CA TYR A 26 7.71 2.36 2.93
C TYR A 26 8.53 3.49 3.53
N PHE A 27 9.77 3.59 3.07
CA PHE A 27 10.71 4.61 3.52
C PHE A 27 10.44 5.97 2.85
N ARG A 28 9.99 5.96 1.60
CA ARG A 28 9.72 7.17 0.81
C ARG A 28 8.24 7.54 0.87
N LYS A 29 7.85 8.18 1.97
CA LYS A 29 6.47 8.64 2.20
C LYS A 29 6.08 9.79 1.28
N ASP A 30 7.02 10.69 0.96
CA ASP A 30 6.80 11.81 0.05
C ASP A 30 6.35 11.35 -1.34
N LEU A 31 7.00 10.31 -1.89
CA LEU A 31 6.59 9.71 -3.15
C LEU A 31 5.20 9.09 -3.05
N LEU A 32 4.91 8.34 -1.99
CA LEU A 32 3.57 7.80 -1.78
C LEU A 32 2.52 8.89 -1.64
N GLU A 33 2.87 10.03 -1.07
CA GLU A 33 1.95 11.15 -0.92
C GLU A 33 1.61 11.80 -2.25
N ALA A 34 2.58 11.87 -3.17
CA ALA A 34 2.39 12.35 -4.54
C ALA A 34 1.75 11.31 -5.48
N LEU A 35 2.05 10.02 -5.27
CA LEU A 35 1.59 8.93 -6.13
C LEU A 35 0.21 8.39 -5.74
N LEU A 36 -0.17 8.47 -4.46
CA LEU A 36 -1.46 8.00 -3.97
C LEU A 36 -2.42 9.18 -3.81
N GLU A 37 -3.59 9.06 -4.43
CA GLU A 37 -4.65 10.06 -4.28
C GLU A 37 -5.29 9.99 -2.90
N GLU A 38 -5.66 11.16 -2.37
CA GLU A 38 -6.38 11.24 -1.11
C GLU A 38 -7.84 10.76 -1.29
N GLY A 39 -8.32 9.94 -0.36
CA GLY A 39 -9.63 9.29 -0.47
C GLY A 39 -9.63 7.97 -1.24
N GLN A 40 -8.57 7.66 -1.99
CA GLN A 40 -8.39 6.34 -2.61
C GLN A 40 -7.76 5.33 -1.65
N LYS A 41 -8.08 4.06 -1.88
CA LYS A 41 -7.54 2.91 -1.16
C LYS A 41 -6.70 2.08 -2.10
N TYR A 42 -5.52 1.70 -1.63
CA TYR A 42 -4.57 0.92 -2.39
C TYR A 42 -4.11 -0.28 -1.58
N SER A 43 -3.83 -1.39 -2.24
CA SER A 43 -3.15 -2.52 -1.59
C SER A 43 -1.64 -2.34 -1.64
N HIS A 44 -0.92 -3.02 -0.74
CA HIS A 44 0.55 -2.98 -0.72
C HIS A 44 1.17 -3.32 -2.08
N ASP A 45 0.58 -4.28 -2.80
CA ASP A 45 1.03 -4.70 -4.13
C ASP A 45 0.82 -3.61 -5.19
N GLN A 46 -0.35 -2.95 -5.20
CA GLN A 46 -0.61 -1.81 -6.08
C GLN A 46 0.35 -0.67 -5.83
N VAL A 47 0.54 -0.31 -4.56
CA VAL A 47 1.48 0.75 -4.18
C VAL A 47 2.89 0.43 -4.64
N LYS A 48 3.32 -0.83 -4.46
CA LYS A 48 4.63 -1.27 -4.90
C LYS A 48 4.76 -1.15 -6.43
N LYS A 49 3.75 -1.60 -7.19
CA LYS A 49 3.71 -1.44 -8.65
C LYS A 49 3.78 0.02 -9.09
N ILE A 50 3.00 0.91 -8.48
CA ILE A 50 3.01 2.34 -8.80
C ILE A 50 4.40 2.94 -8.52
N LEU A 51 5.01 2.57 -7.40
CA LEU A 51 6.33 3.05 -7.02
C LEU A 51 7.42 2.52 -7.98
N GLU A 52 7.35 1.23 -8.35
CA GLU A 52 8.28 0.62 -9.29
C GLU A 52 8.15 1.21 -10.70
N ASP A 53 6.93 1.46 -11.17
CA ASP A 53 6.68 2.10 -12.47
C ASP A 53 7.21 3.55 -12.49
N PHE A 54 7.00 4.29 -11.40
CA PHE A 54 7.53 5.63 -11.24
C PHE A 54 9.06 5.66 -11.23
N LEU A 55 9.71 4.80 -10.43
CA LEU A 55 11.18 4.69 -10.38
C LEU A 55 11.77 4.30 -11.73
N LYS A 56 11.08 3.43 -12.49
CA LYS A 56 11.51 3.01 -13.82
C LYS A 56 11.36 4.11 -14.87
N ARG A 57 10.35 4.99 -14.73
CA ARG A 57 10.18 6.18 -15.58
C ARG A 57 11.23 7.25 -15.30
N GLU A 58 11.58 7.48 -14.04
CA GLU A 58 12.60 8.47 -13.64
C GLU A 58 14.01 8.04 -14.04
N ALA A 59 14.26 6.73 -14.17
CA ALA A 59 15.55 6.17 -14.58
C ALA A 59 15.85 6.23 -16.10
N LYS A 60 15.05 6.93 -16.90
CA LYS A 60 15.17 7.00 -18.36
C LYS A 60 15.27 8.43 -18.86
#